data_AF-A0A957BMG5-F1
#
_entry.id   AF-A0A957BMG5-F1
#
_cell.length_a   1.000
_cell.length_b   1.000
_cell.length_c   1.000
_cell.angle_alpha   90.00
_cell.angle_beta   90.00
_cell.angle_gamma   90.00
#
_symmetry.space_group_name_H-M   'P 1'
#
loop_
_entity.id
_entity.type
_entity.pdbx_description
1 polymer ?
#
loop_
_entity_poly.entity_id
_entity_poly.type
_entity_poly.pdbx_seq_one_letter_code
_entity_poly.pdbx_strand_id
1 'polypeptide(L)'
;MFSIIRALLKQIADFFGGDTMAERPSITKSPAALETATGVPMKKVPSKIGFHTGPGGNPTGIGDYMRALDAKDIPMVIKSVDHYGPVFEAQELMKKSNVPHVLIFRLSDRHGPNDNYKYDTPPYKDPKYVNDPEGGAEKHWRKTMAKLPPEFDKERVWLEVINEVDRNLCDWLGRFAVRIANLAQRDGYKVSLFSWAGGEPEPSGWETPGMLKYLRLCGERPNQAAVALHEYSYIVTDIFDQFPFKVGRFQYLFQVCDKHNIPRPTVHITEWGWTLDNVPVPERALKDMQKVGELYAKFPEIQGAAIWYLGGGFAGIADKAQKLIKPVTEFTLNHRFTVSTGSGAIDVPDLGGTPQPIVPDPEPEPPEPQPEPEPTPPEPEPEPEPTPPEPEPEPEPEPQPPPVPNAQFVADVTIPDDTRLQADSTFVKTWRMKNTGNVAWRDGYQLVFVDGTAMTNQVERPLPITLPGQDADISIEFTVPAQPGVYFSDWRLQDDRDQFFGDMVFTRIISVDERPSNGVYVADVTIPDDTRMAAGQAFTKTWRVKNVGKRPWGDGFRLVFVAGTAMTTQRSIPLPACAPGQEVEISIQQTAPARRGTYFGDWKMRDDRGNLFGEILFLRIIV
;
A
#
# COMPACT_ATOMS: atom_id res chain seq x y z
N MET A 1 37.22 -24.45 48.96
CA MET A 1 36.72 -24.31 47.57
C MET A 1 35.66 -23.20 47.51
N PHE A 2 36.03 -21.98 47.91
CA PHE A 2 35.15 -20.81 47.96
C PHE A 2 35.92 -19.47 47.80
N SER A 3 37.22 -19.51 47.46
CA SER A 3 38.04 -18.29 47.26
C SER A 3 38.56 -18.09 45.82
N ILE A 4 38.17 -18.93 44.87
CA ILE A 4 38.56 -18.81 43.45
C ILE A 4 37.43 -18.21 42.59
N ILE A 5 36.17 -18.25 43.05
CA ILE A 5 35.03 -17.65 42.33
C ILE A 5 34.92 -16.12 42.55
N ARG A 6 35.56 -15.57 43.60
CA ARG A 6 35.61 -14.11 43.84
C ARG A 6 36.69 -13.38 43.04
N ALA A 7 37.62 -14.07 42.38
CA ALA A 7 38.66 -13.44 41.56
C ALA A 7 38.28 -13.33 40.08
N LEU A 8 37.36 -14.15 39.57
CA LEU A 8 36.94 -14.12 38.15
C LEU A 8 35.78 -13.15 37.87
N LEU A 9 34.98 -12.81 38.88
CA LEU A 9 33.89 -11.82 38.75
C LEU A 9 34.35 -10.36 38.86
N LYS A 10 35.64 -10.11 39.12
CA LYS A 10 36.23 -8.77 39.25
C LYS A 10 36.92 -8.26 37.97
N GLN A 11 36.90 -9.02 36.87
CA GLN A 11 37.49 -8.59 35.59
C GLN A 11 36.47 -8.31 34.48
N ILE A 12 35.18 -8.52 34.74
CA ILE A 12 34.10 -8.24 33.76
C ILE A 12 33.31 -6.96 34.14
N ALA A 13 33.42 -6.49 35.39
CA ALA A 13 32.74 -5.29 35.85
C ALA A 13 33.44 -3.97 35.49
N ASP A 14 34.70 -3.99 35.07
CA ASP A 14 35.48 -2.77 34.77
C ASP A 14 35.45 -2.35 33.28
N PHE A 15 34.67 -3.02 32.42
CA PHE A 15 34.53 -2.63 31.00
C PHE A 15 33.20 -1.92 30.67
N PHE A 16 32.23 -1.91 31.59
CA PHE A 16 30.89 -1.37 31.33
C PHE A 16 30.30 -0.57 32.50
N GLY A 17 31.08 0.35 33.09
CA GLY A 17 30.63 1.22 34.18
C GLY A 17 31.04 2.68 34.01
N GLY A 18 30.06 3.53 33.73
CA GLY A 18 30.10 4.99 33.85
C GLY A 18 28.89 5.57 33.09
N ASP A 19 27.92 6.26 33.68
CA ASP A 19 27.85 6.88 34.99
C ASP A 19 26.38 7.14 35.39
N THR A 20 26.13 6.97 36.70
CA THR A 20 25.22 7.68 37.59
C THR A 20 23.80 8.08 37.15
N MET A 21 22.83 7.54 37.90
CA MET A 21 21.52 8.14 38.12
C MET A 21 21.62 9.59 38.61
N ALA A 22 20.96 10.49 37.88
CA ALA A 22 20.53 11.80 38.36
C ALA A 22 19.02 11.92 38.14
N GLU A 23 18.36 12.54 39.11
CA GLU A 23 16.93 12.77 39.25
C GLU A 23 16.28 13.27 37.95
N ARG A 24 15.08 12.74 37.63
CA ARG A 24 14.25 13.21 36.52
C ARG A 24 13.88 14.67 36.73
N PRO A 25 14.26 15.61 35.85
CA PRO A 25 13.66 16.92 35.87
C PRO A 25 12.35 16.87 35.08
N SER A 26 11.24 17.16 35.77
CA SER A 26 10.02 17.66 35.14
C SER A 26 10.40 18.93 34.37
N ILE A 27 10.42 18.87 33.04
CA ILE A 27 10.54 20.04 32.20
C ILE A 27 9.50 19.96 31.09
N THR A 28 8.41 20.69 31.33
CA THR A 28 7.64 21.37 30.28
C THR A 28 8.59 22.15 29.38
N LYS A 29 9.00 21.56 28.25
CA LYS A 29 9.66 22.31 27.17
C LYS A 29 8.61 22.75 26.17
N SER A 30 8.11 23.97 26.42
CA SER A 30 7.51 24.81 25.39
C SER A 30 8.52 24.97 24.24
N PRO A 31 8.14 24.80 22.96
CA PRO A 31 9.08 25.00 21.86
C PRO A 31 9.44 26.49 21.78
N ALA A 32 10.74 26.75 21.82
CA ALA A 32 11.29 28.09 21.59
C ALA A 32 10.79 28.61 20.24
N ALA A 33 10.04 29.70 20.30
CA ALA A 33 9.61 30.49 19.16
C ALA A 33 10.85 30.97 18.40
N LEU A 34 11.03 30.48 17.17
CA LEU A 34 11.76 31.25 16.17
C LEU A 34 10.76 32.23 15.57
N GLU A 35 10.78 33.44 16.11
CA GLU A 35 10.13 34.60 15.52
C GLU A 35 10.79 34.94 14.18
N THR A 36 10.02 34.91 13.10
CA THR A 36 10.30 35.68 11.90
C THR A 36 9.03 36.41 11.48
N ALA A 37 9.03 37.73 11.67
CA ALA A 37 8.20 38.75 11.02
C ALA A 37 6.83 38.27 10.49
N THR A 38 5.83 38.13 11.38
CA THR A 38 4.35 38.23 11.17
C THR A 38 3.52 37.59 12.30
N GLY A 39 4.13 36.89 13.26
CA GLY A 39 3.46 36.46 14.50
C GLY A 39 2.47 35.28 14.36
N VAL A 40 2.41 34.62 13.20
CA VAL A 40 1.56 33.43 13.01
C VAL A 40 2.36 32.16 13.37
N PRO A 41 1.86 31.29 14.28
CA PRO A 41 2.57 30.06 14.64
C PRO A 41 2.71 29.13 13.42
N MET A 42 3.90 28.57 13.20
CA MET A 42 4.20 27.67 12.08
C MET A 42 4.30 26.21 12.55
N LYS A 43 3.74 25.27 11.79
CA LYS A 43 3.80 23.82 12.01
C LYS A 43 4.62 23.14 10.92
N LYS A 44 5.42 22.14 11.30
CA LYS A 44 6.13 21.25 10.37
C LYS A 44 5.29 19.99 10.12
N VAL A 45 5.03 19.68 8.86
CA VAL A 45 4.18 18.55 8.44
C VAL A 45 4.97 17.65 7.48
N PRO A 46 5.00 16.32 7.68
CA PRO A 46 5.62 15.41 6.70
C PRO A 46 4.83 15.37 5.39
N SER A 47 5.41 14.75 4.37
CA SER A 47 4.63 14.41 3.18
C SER A 47 3.48 13.49 3.53
N LYS A 48 2.33 13.75 2.91
CA LYS A 48 1.11 12.92 3.01
C LYS A 48 0.96 12.01 1.78
N ILE A 49 1.99 11.90 0.95
CA ILE A 49 1.97 11.11 -0.29
C ILE A 49 2.64 9.76 0.00
N GLY A 50 1.89 8.68 -0.21
CA GLY A 50 2.31 7.30 -0.09
C GLY A 50 1.93 6.48 -1.33
N PHE A 51 1.50 5.24 -1.15
CA PHE A 51 1.40 4.28 -2.26
C PHE A 51 0.06 3.56 -2.33
N HIS A 52 -0.36 3.32 -3.57
CA HIS A 52 -1.45 2.41 -3.90
C HIS A 52 -0.89 1.04 -4.29
N THR A 53 -1.40 -0.02 -3.68
CA THR A 53 -1.02 -1.43 -3.91
C THR A 53 -2.20 -2.26 -4.43
N GLY A 54 -1.91 -3.44 -4.97
CA GLY A 54 -2.92 -4.39 -5.46
C GLY A 54 -2.29 -5.67 -6.01
N PRO A 55 -3.10 -6.66 -6.43
CA PRO A 55 -2.62 -8.00 -6.75
C PRO A 55 -1.69 -8.01 -7.97
N GLY A 56 -0.71 -8.92 -7.95
CA GLY A 56 0.09 -9.28 -9.12
C GLY A 56 1.03 -8.20 -9.67
N GLY A 57 1.28 -7.11 -8.94
CA GLY A 57 2.26 -6.10 -9.36
C GLY A 57 3.60 -6.21 -8.67
N ASN A 58 4.31 -5.09 -8.55
CA ASN A 58 5.67 -5.02 -8.05
C ASN A 58 5.78 -4.07 -6.84
N PRO A 59 5.24 -4.45 -5.67
CA PRO A 59 5.34 -3.64 -4.45
C PRO A 59 6.70 -3.77 -3.75
N THR A 60 7.77 -4.11 -4.48
CA THR A 60 9.09 -4.35 -3.92
C THR A 60 9.64 -3.14 -3.15
N GLY A 61 9.87 -3.32 -1.85
CA GLY A 61 10.35 -2.28 -0.94
C GLY A 61 9.24 -1.57 -0.15
N ILE A 62 7.97 -1.89 -0.38
CA ILE A 62 6.87 -1.23 0.36
C ILE A 62 6.95 -1.50 1.86
N GLY A 63 7.37 -2.70 2.27
CA GLY A 63 7.61 -3.03 3.69
C GLY A 63 8.69 -2.15 4.33
N ASP A 64 9.76 -1.86 3.60
CA ASP A 64 10.83 -0.97 4.07
C ASP A 64 10.33 0.47 4.20
N TYR A 65 9.51 0.95 3.26
CA TYR A 65 8.83 2.23 3.38
C TYR A 65 7.99 2.29 4.67
N MET A 66 7.16 1.26 4.91
CA MET A 66 6.28 1.19 6.08
C MET A 66 7.08 1.24 7.38
N ARG A 67 8.05 0.34 7.56
CA ARG A 67 8.87 0.27 8.77
C ARG A 67 9.75 1.50 8.97
N ALA A 68 10.31 2.06 7.91
CA ALA A 68 11.19 3.23 8.02
C ALA A 68 10.44 4.46 8.51
N LEU A 69 9.21 4.68 8.02
CA LEU A 69 8.38 5.80 8.46
C LEU A 69 7.83 5.57 9.87
N ASP A 70 7.34 4.37 10.17
CA ASP A 70 6.84 4.00 11.50
C ASP A 70 7.93 4.17 12.58
N ALA A 71 9.14 3.68 12.34
CA ALA A 71 10.29 3.83 13.25
C ALA A 71 10.74 5.30 13.48
N LYS A 72 10.17 6.26 12.74
CA LYS A 72 10.41 7.70 12.88
C LYS A 72 9.17 8.48 13.32
N ASP A 73 8.12 7.79 13.76
CA ASP A 73 6.84 8.36 14.14
C ASP A 73 6.21 9.19 13.01
N ILE A 74 6.44 8.81 11.75
CA ILE A 74 5.91 9.49 10.58
C ILE A 74 4.70 8.68 10.05
N PRO A 75 3.50 9.29 9.98
CA PRO A 75 2.36 8.65 9.35
C PRO A 75 2.65 8.26 7.89
N MET A 76 2.51 6.97 7.57
CA MET A 76 2.52 6.47 6.20
C MET A 76 1.11 6.53 5.60
N VAL A 77 1.03 6.47 4.27
CA VAL A 77 -0.23 6.31 3.54
C VAL A 77 -0.15 5.06 2.69
N ILE A 78 -1.02 4.09 2.97
CA ILE A 78 -1.15 2.85 2.22
C ILE A 78 -2.61 2.69 1.81
N LYS A 79 -2.85 2.65 0.50
CA LYS A 79 -4.13 2.23 -0.07
C LYS A 79 -3.93 0.89 -0.77
N SER A 80 -4.81 -0.07 -0.52
CA SER A 80 -4.80 -1.34 -1.25
C SER A 80 -6.17 -1.71 -1.79
N VAL A 81 -6.18 -2.35 -2.96
CA VAL A 81 -7.38 -2.86 -3.61
C VAL A 81 -7.21 -4.36 -3.75
N ASP A 82 -8.16 -5.16 -3.26
CA ASP A 82 -8.21 -6.64 -3.28
C ASP A 82 -7.06 -7.39 -2.58
N HIS A 83 -5.86 -6.82 -2.52
CA HIS A 83 -4.70 -7.38 -1.85
C HIS A 83 -4.60 -6.84 -0.43
N TYR A 84 -5.19 -7.53 0.56
CA TYR A 84 -5.23 -7.01 1.93
C TYR A 84 -3.86 -7.01 2.65
N GLY A 85 -2.90 -7.82 2.18
CA GLY A 85 -1.59 -8.03 2.82
C GLY A 85 -0.85 -6.75 3.24
N PRO A 86 -0.62 -5.75 2.35
CA PRO A 86 0.06 -4.51 2.72
C PRO A 86 -0.67 -3.70 3.81
N VAL A 87 -2.00 -3.70 3.81
CA VAL A 87 -2.81 -3.03 4.83
C VAL A 87 -2.74 -3.79 6.15
N PHE A 88 -2.77 -5.12 6.10
CA PHE A 88 -2.59 -5.98 7.28
C PHE A 88 -1.24 -5.72 7.95
N GLU A 89 -0.13 -5.70 7.19
CA GLU A 89 1.19 -5.39 7.75
C GLU A 89 1.22 -3.99 8.40
N ALA A 90 0.66 -2.99 7.72
CA ALA A 90 0.64 -1.62 8.20
C ALA A 90 -0.21 -1.45 9.48
N GLN A 91 -1.35 -2.15 9.61
CA GLN A 91 -2.15 -2.08 10.84
C GLN A 91 -1.44 -2.77 12.01
N GLU A 92 -0.68 -3.83 11.77
CA GLU A 92 0.08 -4.52 12.82
C GLU A 92 1.25 -3.64 13.31
N LEU A 93 1.88 -2.87 12.42
CA LEU A 93 2.82 -1.81 12.81
C LEU A 93 2.11 -0.76 13.66
N MET A 94 0.99 -0.23 13.18
CA MET A 94 0.20 0.80 13.88
C MET A 94 -0.27 0.35 15.26
N LYS A 95 -0.64 -0.92 15.46
CA LYS A 95 -0.98 -1.48 16.79
C LYS A 95 0.19 -1.46 17.76
N LYS A 96 1.42 -1.67 17.27
CA LYS A 96 2.64 -1.73 18.09
C LYS A 96 3.18 -0.33 18.40
N SER A 97 3.20 0.56 17.41
CA SER A 97 3.81 1.89 17.52
C SER A 97 2.84 2.98 17.98
N ASN A 98 1.54 2.78 17.76
CA ASN A 98 0.49 3.78 17.92
C ASN A 98 0.66 5.03 17.02
N VAL A 99 1.49 4.94 15.96
CA VAL A 99 1.64 6.01 14.97
C VAL A 99 0.38 6.05 14.09
N PRO A 100 -0.26 7.22 13.89
CA PRO A 100 -1.56 7.31 13.21
C PRO A 100 -1.42 7.23 11.69
N HIS A 101 -1.09 6.05 11.17
CA HIS A 101 -1.02 5.79 9.74
C HIS A 101 -2.38 5.92 9.05
N VAL A 102 -2.37 6.26 7.76
CA VAL A 102 -3.58 6.35 6.93
C VAL A 102 -3.66 5.08 6.09
N LEU A 103 -4.50 4.15 6.53
CA LEU A 103 -4.65 2.83 5.92
C LEU A 103 -6.03 2.76 5.25
N ILE A 104 -6.06 2.45 3.96
CA ILE A 104 -7.28 2.42 3.16
C ILE A 104 -7.35 1.09 2.42
N PHE A 105 -8.49 0.42 2.49
CA PHE A 105 -8.72 -0.80 1.74
C PHE A 105 -10.03 -0.73 0.95
N ARG A 106 -10.00 -1.29 -0.26
CA ARG A 106 -11.15 -1.42 -1.15
C ARG A 106 -11.25 -2.83 -1.73
N LEU A 107 -12.48 -3.29 -1.95
CA LEU A 107 -12.78 -4.47 -2.77
C LEU A 107 -13.19 -4.01 -4.17
N SER A 108 -12.59 -4.56 -5.23
CA SER A 108 -12.93 -4.24 -6.62
C SER A 108 -13.95 -5.20 -7.23
N ASP A 109 -14.14 -5.18 -8.54
CA ASP A 109 -14.95 -6.18 -9.25
C ASP A 109 -14.16 -7.47 -9.60
N ARG A 110 -12.84 -7.52 -9.32
CA ARG A 110 -11.98 -8.67 -9.62
C ARG A 110 -11.99 -9.72 -8.50
N HIS A 111 -13.12 -10.40 -8.35
CA HIS A 111 -13.25 -11.51 -7.40
C HIS A 111 -13.36 -12.85 -8.11
N GLY A 112 -13.13 -13.94 -7.38
CA GLY A 112 -13.06 -15.31 -7.92
C GLY A 112 -14.23 -15.70 -8.84
N PRO A 113 -14.10 -16.76 -9.65
CA PRO A 113 -14.95 -17.04 -10.81
C PRO A 113 -16.46 -17.18 -10.54
N ASN A 114 -16.86 -17.31 -9.28
CA ASN A 114 -18.26 -17.45 -8.86
C ASN A 114 -18.85 -16.18 -8.22
N ASP A 115 -18.07 -15.11 -8.07
CA ASP A 115 -18.51 -13.85 -7.46
C ASP A 115 -18.84 -12.80 -8.53
N ASN A 116 -20.11 -12.77 -8.93
CA ASN A 116 -20.61 -11.84 -9.95
C ASN A 116 -21.01 -10.47 -9.38
N TYR A 117 -20.74 -10.20 -8.09
CA TYR A 117 -21.09 -8.91 -7.50
C TYR A 117 -20.05 -7.85 -7.84
N LYS A 118 -20.52 -6.64 -8.18
CA LYS A 118 -19.67 -5.49 -8.46
C LYS A 118 -19.49 -4.67 -7.20
N TYR A 119 -18.36 -4.82 -6.52
CA TYR A 119 -18.11 -4.14 -5.24
C TYR A 119 -17.74 -2.67 -5.43
N ASP A 120 -17.22 -2.29 -6.60
CA ASP A 120 -16.87 -0.89 -6.88
C ASP A 120 -18.06 -0.06 -7.36
N THR A 121 -19.09 -0.72 -7.88
CA THR A 121 -20.24 -0.05 -8.51
C THR A 121 -21.50 -0.22 -7.67
N PRO A 122 -22.07 0.86 -7.09
CA PRO A 122 -23.37 0.78 -6.44
C PRO A 122 -24.45 0.24 -7.41
N PRO A 123 -25.54 -0.35 -6.89
CA PRO A 123 -26.56 -1.00 -7.72
C PRO A 123 -27.51 -0.02 -8.43
N TYR A 124 -27.08 1.19 -8.81
CA TYR A 124 -27.94 2.19 -9.46
C TYR A 124 -28.40 1.80 -10.88
N LYS A 125 -27.83 0.75 -11.48
CA LYS A 125 -28.30 0.16 -12.75
C LYS A 125 -29.31 -0.97 -12.57
N ASP A 126 -29.51 -1.44 -11.34
CA ASP A 126 -30.50 -2.47 -11.02
C ASP A 126 -31.87 -1.78 -10.92
N PRO A 127 -32.88 -2.18 -11.72
CA PRO A 127 -34.20 -1.55 -11.72
C PRO A 127 -34.86 -1.49 -10.35
N LYS A 128 -34.49 -2.40 -9.44
CA LYS A 128 -34.97 -2.40 -8.05
C LYS A 128 -34.50 -1.18 -7.25
N TYR A 129 -33.32 -0.63 -7.56
CA TYR A 129 -32.65 0.39 -6.75
C TYR A 129 -32.49 1.75 -7.44
N VAL A 130 -32.92 1.87 -8.71
CA VAL A 130 -32.93 3.16 -9.44
C VAL A 130 -33.59 4.29 -8.64
N ASN A 131 -34.73 3.99 -7.98
CA ASN A 131 -35.46 4.95 -7.15
C ASN A 131 -35.30 4.70 -5.64
N ASP A 132 -34.39 3.80 -5.25
CA ASP A 132 -34.16 3.37 -3.87
C ASP A 132 -32.65 3.30 -3.56
N PRO A 133 -31.96 4.46 -3.49
CA PRO A 133 -30.54 4.50 -3.13
C PRO A 133 -30.25 3.91 -1.76
N GLU A 134 -31.14 4.09 -0.77
CA GLU A 134 -30.97 3.57 0.58
C GLU A 134 -31.05 2.04 0.63
N GLY A 135 -32.02 1.41 -0.05
CA GLY A 135 -32.06 -0.03 -0.18
C GLY A 135 -30.91 -0.58 -1.03
N GLY A 136 -30.43 0.20 -1.99
CA GLY A 136 -29.20 -0.09 -2.73
C GLY A 136 -27.97 -0.13 -1.82
N ALA A 137 -27.88 0.82 -0.89
CA ALA A 137 -26.83 0.88 0.13
C ALA A 137 -26.87 -0.32 1.08
N GLU A 138 -28.05 -0.77 1.51
CA GLU A 138 -28.18 -1.99 2.33
C GLU A 138 -27.65 -3.23 1.62
N LYS A 139 -28.03 -3.40 0.34
CA LYS A 139 -27.56 -4.53 -0.48
C LYS A 139 -26.04 -4.47 -0.62
N HIS A 140 -25.50 -3.29 -0.93
CA HIS A 140 -24.06 -3.11 -1.13
C HIS A 140 -23.28 -3.37 0.15
N TRP A 141 -23.68 -2.74 1.25
CA TRP A 141 -23.05 -2.91 2.54
C TRP A 141 -23.00 -4.38 2.98
N ARG A 142 -24.15 -5.08 2.92
CA ARG A 142 -24.21 -6.50 3.28
C ARG A 142 -23.28 -7.36 2.42
N LYS A 143 -23.18 -7.06 1.12
CA LYS A 143 -22.28 -7.77 0.21
C LYS A 143 -20.82 -7.50 0.55
N THR A 144 -20.45 -6.23 0.74
CA THR A 144 -19.10 -5.83 1.14
C THR A 144 -18.69 -6.48 2.45
N MET A 145 -19.53 -6.42 3.49
CA MET A 145 -19.24 -7.01 4.80
C MET A 145 -19.02 -8.53 4.74
N ALA A 146 -19.78 -9.23 3.90
CA ALA A 146 -19.61 -10.66 3.71
C ALA A 146 -18.32 -11.04 2.98
N LYS A 147 -17.66 -10.08 2.33
CA LYS A 147 -16.48 -10.29 1.50
C LYS A 147 -15.17 -9.78 2.14
N LEU A 148 -15.27 -8.87 3.10
CA LEU A 148 -14.08 -8.35 3.77
C LEU A 148 -13.27 -9.47 4.42
N PRO A 149 -11.93 -9.35 4.41
CA PRO A 149 -11.09 -10.26 5.18
C PRO A 149 -11.44 -10.11 6.67
N PRO A 150 -11.54 -11.20 7.43
CA PRO A 150 -11.86 -11.15 8.86
C PRO A 150 -10.80 -10.41 9.70
N GLU A 151 -9.57 -10.23 9.20
CA GLU A 151 -8.51 -9.42 9.82
C GLU A 151 -8.74 -7.91 9.70
N PHE A 152 -9.78 -7.49 8.96
CA PHE A 152 -10.08 -6.08 8.75
C PHE A 152 -10.21 -5.34 10.08
N ASP A 153 -9.23 -4.49 10.40
CA ASP A 153 -9.27 -3.67 11.62
C ASP A 153 -10.13 -2.42 11.39
N LYS A 154 -11.37 -2.49 11.86
CA LYS A 154 -12.37 -1.42 11.73
C LYS A 154 -11.98 -0.10 12.41
N GLU A 155 -11.10 -0.16 13.40
CA GLU A 155 -10.64 1.03 14.12
C GLU A 155 -9.50 1.74 13.38
N ARG A 156 -8.71 1.01 12.60
CA ARG A 156 -7.46 1.53 11.99
C ARG A 156 -7.57 1.72 10.48
N VAL A 157 -8.39 0.92 9.82
CA VAL A 157 -8.49 0.88 8.35
C VAL A 157 -9.77 1.55 7.90
N TRP A 158 -9.62 2.50 6.98
CA TRP A 158 -10.74 3.08 6.25
C TRP A 158 -11.20 2.12 5.16
N LEU A 159 -12.50 1.85 5.12
CA LEU A 159 -13.11 1.12 4.03
C LEU A 159 -13.54 2.08 2.92
N GLU A 160 -12.87 2.02 1.78
CA GLU A 160 -13.30 2.70 0.57
C GLU A 160 -14.35 1.82 -0.14
N VAL A 161 -15.59 2.33 -0.24
CA VAL A 161 -16.77 1.47 -0.48
C VAL A 161 -17.10 1.29 -1.96
N ILE A 162 -16.78 2.29 -2.79
CA ILE A 162 -17.15 2.41 -4.20
C ILE A 162 -16.05 3.18 -4.95
N ASN A 163 -16.02 3.05 -6.28
CA ASN A 163 -14.97 3.60 -7.13
C ASN A 163 -15.51 4.14 -8.45
N GLU A 164 -15.09 5.36 -8.83
CA GLU A 164 -15.34 5.99 -10.14
C GLU A 164 -16.80 5.88 -10.60
N VAL A 165 -17.70 6.32 -9.73
CA VAL A 165 -19.16 6.22 -9.92
C VAL A 165 -19.72 7.23 -10.93
N ASP A 166 -20.96 7.04 -11.36
CA ASP A 166 -21.61 7.88 -12.37
C ASP A 166 -21.86 9.32 -11.87
N ARG A 167 -21.12 10.28 -12.42
CA ARG A 167 -21.23 11.71 -12.10
C ARG A 167 -22.63 12.29 -12.23
N ASN A 168 -23.48 11.70 -13.07
CA ASN A 168 -24.84 12.22 -13.30
C ASN A 168 -25.81 11.82 -12.18
N LEU A 169 -25.37 10.98 -11.24
CA LEU A 169 -26.19 10.45 -10.15
C LEU A 169 -25.82 11.07 -8.80
N CYS A 170 -25.30 12.29 -8.77
CA CYS A 170 -24.80 12.93 -7.54
C CYS A 170 -25.82 12.89 -6.37
N ASP A 171 -27.10 13.20 -6.59
CA ASP A 171 -28.09 13.17 -5.51
C ASP A 171 -28.36 11.74 -5.00
N TRP A 172 -28.53 10.79 -5.92
CA TRP A 172 -28.70 9.36 -5.62
C TRP A 172 -27.49 8.82 -4.83
N LEU A 173 -26.28 9.16 -5.27
CA LEU A 173 -25.03 8.78 -4.64
C LEU A 173 -24.89 9.41 -3.25
N GLY A 174 -25.27 10.68 -3.09
CA GLY A 174 -25.28 11.34 -1.78
C GLY A 174 -26.20 10.62 -0.79
N ARG A 175 -27.42 10.26 -1.20
CA ARG A 175 -28.37 9.47 -0.39
C ARG A 175 -27.83 8.08 -0.05
N PHE A 176 -27.26 7.39 -1.04
CA PHE A 176 -26.58 6.11 -0.86
C PHE A 176 -25.45 6.21 0.17
N ALA A 177 -24.59 7.23 0.06
CA ALA A 177 -23.44 7.43 0.94
C ALA A 177 -23.84 7.78 2.37
N VAL A 178 -24.89 8.59 2.56
CA VAL A 178 -25.47 8.82 3.91
C VAL A 178 -25.92 7.50 4.52
N ARG A 179 -26.59 6.62 3.75
CA ARG A 179 -27.03 5.33 4.28
C ARG A 179 -25.84 4.42 4.60
N ILE A 180 -24.85 4.31 3.71
CA ILE A 180 -23.61 3.56 3.96
C ILE A 180 -22.90 4.05 5.21
N ALA A 181 -22.72 5.37 5.39
CA ALA A 181 -22.01 5.91 6.56
C ALA A 181 -22.73 5.60 7.88
N ASN A 182 -24.06 5.64 7.90
CA ASN A 182 -24.83 5.25 9.08
C ASN A 182 -24.75 3.73 9.35
N LEU A 183 -24.75 2.90 8.31
CA LEU A 183 -24.54 1.45 8.44
C LEU A 183 -23.13 1.11 8.95
N ALA A 184 -22.12 1.80 8.41
CA ALA A 184 -20.73 1.68 8.85
C ALA A 184 -20.59 2.05 10.32
N GLN A 185 -21.16 3.18 10.74
CA GLN A 185 -21.15 3.59 12.14
C GLN A 185 -21.83 2.56 13.05
N ARG A 186 -23.01 2.05 12.65
CA ARG A 186 -23.71 0.97 13.38
C ARG A 186 -22.82 -0.25 13.59
N ASP A 187 -22.06 -0.61 12.56
CA ASP A 187 -21.25 -1.84 12.53
C ASP A 187 -19.79 -1.63 13.00
N GLY A 188 -19.46 -0.40 13.45
CA GLY A 188 -18.16 -0.01 14.00
C GLY A 188 -17.07 0.31 12.97
N TYR A 189 -17.43 0.50 11.69
CA TYR A 189 -16.49 0.80 10.60
C TYR A 189 -16.34 2.29 10.34
N LYS A 190 -15.19 2.64 9.74
CA LYS A 190 -14.94 3.93 9.12
C LYS A 190 -14.99 3.78 7.61
N VAL A 191 -15.64 4.71 6.91
CA VAL A 191 -15.84 4.63 5.46
C VAL A 191 -15.38 5.86 4.72
N SER A 192 -14.90 5.66 3.49
CA SER A 192 -14.55 6.71 2.55
C SER A 192 -15.30 6.51 1.24
N LEU A 193 -16.00 7.54 0.75
CA LEU A 193 -16.72 7.51 -0.53
C LEU A 193 -16.42 8.82 -1.28
N PHE A 194 -16.27 8.89 -2.60
CA PHE A 194 -16.81 8.00 -3.62
C PHE A 194 -15.73 7.45 -4.55
N SER A 195 -14.48 7.85 -4.33
CA SER A 195 -13.36 7.63 -5.25
C SER A 195 -13.67 8.15 -6.63
N TRP A 196 -14.12 9.41 -6.66
CA TRP A 196 -14.48 10.06 -7.91
C TRP A 196 -13.30 10.14 -8.87
N ALA A 197 -13.54 9.85 -10.15
CA ALA A 197 -12.56 10.00 -11.20
C ALA A 197 -12.00 11.44 -11.26
N GLY A 198 -10.79 11.59 -11.81
CA GLY A 198 -10.14 12.89 -11.94
C GLY A 198 -11.02 13.90 -12.70
N GLY A 199 -11.36 15.01 -12.05
CA GLY A 199 -12.27 16.03 -12.61
C GLY A 199 -13.75 15.85 -12.21
N GLU A 200 -14.12 14.77 -11.52
CA GLU A 200 -15.52 14.45 -11.22
C GLU A 200 -15.82 14.43 -9.72
N PRO A 201 -17.04 14.81 -9.29
CA PRO A 201 -18.05 15.46 -10.11
C PRO A 201 -17.65 16.92 -10.35
N GLU A 202 -18.38 17.61 -11.22
CA GLU A 202 -18.35 19.06 -11.29
C GLU A 202 -18.70 19.68 -9.93
N PRO A 203 -18.26 20.93 -9.66
CA PRO A 203 -18.61 21.63 -8.43
C PRO A 203 -20.10 21.63 -8.10
N SER A 204 -20.99 21.78 -9.09
CA SER A 204 -22.44 21.74 -8.90
C SER A 204 -22.97 20.38 -8.45
N GLY A 205 -22.26 19.27 -8.74
CA GLY A 205 -22.64 17.94 -8.28
C GLY A 205 -22.62 17.82 -6.76
N TRP A 206 -21.69 18.52 -6.10
CA TRP A 206 -21.59 18.58 -4.64
C TRP A 206 -22.74 19.35 -3.97
N GLU A 207 -23.47 20.17 -4.71
CA GLU A 207 -24.57 21.00 -4.17
C GLU A 207 -25.93 20.31 -4.22
N THR A 208 -26.01 19.06 -4.69
CA THR A 208 -27.25 18.28 -4.62
C THR A 208 -27.66 18.00 -3.18
N PRO A 209 -28.98 17.92 -2.85
CA PRO A 209 -29.44 17.70 -1.48
C PRO A 209 -28.82 16.47 -0.80
N GLY A 210 -28.68 15.35 -1.51
CA GLY A 210 -28.03 14.14 -1.01
C GLY A 210 -26.55 14.37 -0.70
N MET A 211 -25.82 15.08 -1.56
CA MET A 211 -24.40 15.36 -1.34
C MET A 211 -24.19 16.29 -0.14
N LEU A 212 -24.96 17.38 -0.04
CA LEU A 212 -24.87 18.28 1.12
C LEU A 212 -25.13 17.56 2.44
N LYS A 213 -26.07 16.60 2.47
CA LYS A 213 -26.30 15.76 3.65
C LYS A 213 -25.09 14.87 3.98
N TYR A 214 -24.48 14.25 2.97
CA TYR A 214 -23.29 13.43 3.17
C TYR A 214 -22.07 14.24 3.64
N LEU A 215 -21.85 15.42 3.05
CA LEU A 215 -20.77 16.33 3.44
C LEU A 215 -20.92 16.80 4.88
N ARG A 216 -22.14 17.16 5.28
CA ARG A 216 -22.46 17.50 6.68
C ARG A 216 -22.13 16.35 7.63
N LEU A 217 -22.55 15.13 7.28
CA LEU A 217 -22.23 13.92 8.06
C LEU A 217 -20.71 13.71 8.20
N CYS A 218 -19.96 13.85 7.11
CA CYS A 218 -18.50 13.71 7.15
C CYS A 218 -17.83 14.82 8.00
N GLY A 219 -18.28 16.06 7.89
CA GLY A 219 -17.77 17.18 8.68
C GLY A 219 -18.07 17.05 10.19
N GLU A 220 -19.23 16.50 10.54
CA GLU A 220 -19.62 16.23 11.94
C GLU A 220 -18.96 14.97 12.52
N ARG A 221 -18.56 14.02 11.65
CA ARG A 221 -17.99 12.71 12.03
C ARG A 221 -16.66 12.42 11.30
N PRO A 222 -15.64 13.28 11.41
CA PRO A 222 -14.42 13.21 10.59
C PRO A 222 -13.57 11.95 10.83
N ASN A 223 -13.79 11.24 11.94
CA ASN A 223 -13.10 9.97 12.24
C ASN A 223 -13.90 8.73 11.83
N GLN A 224 -15.07 8.89 11.20
CA GLN A 224 -15.96 7.79 10.81
C GLN A 224 -16.38 7.85 9.34
N ALA A 225 -16.51 9.04 8.76
CA ALA A 225 -16.88 9.22 7.37
C ALA A 225 -15.99 10.27 6.69
N ALA A 226 -15.50 9.94 5.50
CA ALA A 226 -14.59 10.77 4.72
C ALA A 226 -14.96 10.77 3.23
N VAL A 227 -14.44 11.75 2.51
CA VAL A 227 -14.58 11.83 1.05
C VAL A 227 -13.34 11.25 0.37
N ALA A 228 -13.51 10.31 -0.56
CA ALA A 228 -12.44 9.80 -1.44
C ALA A 228 -12.49 10.45 -2.83
N LEU A 229 -11.32 10.85 -3.35
CA LEU A 229 -11.13 11.49 -4.65
C LEU A 229 -9.93 10.90 -5.39
N HIS A 230 -9.98 10.87 -6.72
CA HIS A 230 -8.81 10.62 -7.57
C HIS A 230 -8.28 11.94 -8.14
N GLU A 231 -6.95 12.12 -8.11
CA GLU A 231 -6.28 13.31 -8.63
C GLU A 231 -5.14 12.90 -9.58
N TYR A 232 -5.41 13.03 -10.88
CA TYR A 232 -4.46 12.70 -11.95
C TYR A 232 -4.24 13.88 -12.86
N SER A 233 -3.00 14.18 -13.23
CA SER A 233 -2.70 15.23 -14.21
C SER A 233 -3.05 14.83 -15.67
N TYR A 234 -2.99 13.55 -16.01
CA TYR A 234 -3.01 13.01 -17.40
C TYR A 234 -1.84 13.48 -18.29
N ILE A 235 -0.88 14.24 -17.76
CA ILE A 235 0.35 14.62 -18.44
C ILE A 235 1.56 14.37 -17.52
N VAL A 236 2.40 13.42 -17.91
CA VAL A 236 3.60 13.02 -17.13
C VAL A 236 4.57 14.17 -16.87
N THR A 237 4.57 15.19 -17.73
CA THR A 237 5.47 16.35 -17.64
C THR A 237 4.86 17.56 -16.95
N ASP A 238 3.62 17.51 -16.47
CA ASP A 238 2.99 18.63 -15.76
C ASP A 238 1.94 18.16 -14.75
N ILE A 239 2.31 18.01 -13.48
CA ILE A 239 1.42 17.54 -12.41
C ILE A 239 0.22 18.48 -12.16
N PHE A 240 0.29 19.74 -12.59
CA PHE A 240 -0.77 20.72 -12.43
C PHE A 240 -1.50 21.03 -13.75
N ASP A 241 -1.43 20.12 -14.73
CA ASP A 241 -2.32 20.20 -15.89
C ASP A 241 -3.78 20.35 -15.42
N GLN A 242 -4.44 21.41 -15.88
CA GLN A 242 -5.81 21.77 -15.49
C GLN A 242 -6.01 21.94 -13.97
N PHE A 243 -4.99 22.40 -13.24
CA PHE A 243 -5.16 22.82 -11.85
C PHE A 243 -6.23 23.94 -11.73
N PRO A 244 -7.10 23.91 -10.71
CA PRO A 244 -7.24 22.89 -9.65
C PRO A 244 -8.26 21.78 -9.98
N PHE A 245 -8.78 21.73 -11.21
CA PHE A 245 -9.87 20.82 -11.60
C PHE A 245 -9.50 19.33 -11.50
N LYS A 246 -8.25 19.01 -11.77
CA LYS A 246 -7.68 17.67 -11.63
C LYS A 246 -7.01 17.48 -10.27
N VAL A 247 -5.77 17.97 -10.11
CA VAL A 247 -5.05 18.00 -8.84
C VAL A 247 -5.44 19.26 -8.07
N GLY A 248 -5.77 19.14 -6.78
CA GLY A 248 -6.27 20.25 -5.97
C GLY A 248 -7.79 20.41 -5.98
N ARG A 249 -8.54 19.44 -6.53
CA ARG A 249 -9.99 19.54 -6.76
C ARG A 249 -10.82 19.49 -5.49
N PHE A 250 -10.25 18.94 -4.41
CA PHE A 250 -10.85 18.98 -3.08
C PHE A 250 -11.19 20.42 -2.63
N GLN A 251 -10.54 21.43 -3.20
CA GLN A 251 -10.81 22.81 -2.89
C GLN A 251 -12.22 23.26 -3.36
N TYR A 252 -12.74 22.74 -4.47
CA TYR A 252 -14.14 22.99 -4.87
C TYR A 252 -15.13 22.39 -3.88
N LEU A 253 -14.83 21.18 -3.38
CA LEU A 253 -15.60 20.55 -2.32
C LEU A 253 -15.60 21.43 -1.05
N PHE A 254 -14.44 21.93 -0.63
CA PHE A 254 -14.34 22.81 0.54
C PHE A 254 -15.07 24.14 0.33
N GLN A 255 -15.05 24.70 -0.89
CA GLN A 255 -15.78 25.92 -1.20
C GLN A 255 -17.30 25.72 -1.08
N VAL A 256 -17.80 24.56 -1.52
CA VAL A 256 -19.21 24.18 -1.31
C VAL A 256 -19.50 24.03 0.19
N CYS A 257 -18.62 23.39 0.96
CA CYS A 257 -18.81 23.27 2.40
C CYS A 257 -18.87 24.65 3.09
N ASP A 258 -17.93 25.54 2.77
CA ASP A 258 -17.88 26.90 3.30
C ASP A 258 -19.14 27.70 2.93
N LYS A 259 -19.59 27.61 1.67
CA LYS A 259 -20.81 28.26 1.17
C LYS A 259 -22.06 27.83 1.94
N HIS A 260 -22.15 26.56 2.32
CA HIS A 260 -23.31 25.97 3.00
C HIS A 260 -23.13 25.84 4.52
N ASN A 261 -22.11 26.47 5.09
CA ASN A 261 -21.77 26.40 6.52
C ASN A 261 -21.69 24.95 7.04
N ILE A 262 -21.02 24.10 6.27
CA ILE A 262 -20.72 22.71 6.60
C ILE A 262 -19.24 22.63 7.00
N PRO A 263 -18.88 21.98 8.13
CA PRO A 263 -17.49 21.72 8.45
C PRO A 263 -16.83 20.92 7.32
N ARG A 264 -15.63 21.34 6.90
CA ARG A 264 -14.92 20.67 5.80
C ARG A 264 -14.66 19.20 6.17
N PRO A 265 -14.99 18.24 5.29
CA PRO A 265 -14.89 16.82 5.58
C PRO A 265 -13.43 16.36 5.54
N THR A 266 -13.12 15.26 6.22
CA THR A 266 -11.89 14.50 5.95
C THR A 266 -11.86 14.03 4.51
N VAL A 267 -10.71 14.13 3.85
CA VAL A 267 -10.51 13.77 2.45
C VAL A 267 -9.33 12.80 2.30
N HIS A 268 -9.56 11.73 1.54
CA HIS A 268 -8.54 10.80 1.05
C HIS A 268 -8.36 10.98 -0.45
N ILE A 269 -7.12 11.19 -0.90
CA ILE A 269 -6.79 11.12 -2.33
C ILE A 269 -6.36 9.68 -2.62
N THR A 270 -7.34 8.81 -2.83
CA THR A 270 -7.15 7.35 -2.87
C THR A 270 -6.42 6.88 -4.13
N GLU A 271 -6.36 7.74 -5.14
CA GLU A 271 -5.51 7.57 -6.31
C GLU A 271 -4.91 8.93 -6.69
N TRP A 272 -3.59 8.97 -6.82
CA TRP A 272 -2.84 10.17 -7.17
C TRP A 272 -1.76 9.86 -8.18
N GLY A 273 -1.55 10.76 -9.14
CA GLY A 273 -0.37 10.68 -10.00
C GLY A 273 -0.51 11.41 -11.32
N TRP A 274 0.01 10.78 -12.37
CA TRP A 274 0.17 11.39 -13.69
C TRP A 274 -0.80 10.79 -14.69
N THR A 275 -0.43 9.73 -15.40
CA THR A 275 -1.31 9.03 -16.35
C THR A 275 -1.68 7.65 -15.81
N LEU A 276 -2.71 7.05 -16.42
CA LEU A 276 -3.20 5.72 -16.06
C LEU A 276 -2.12 4.62 -16.12
N ASP A 277 -1.13 4.78 -16.99
CA ASP A 277 -0.17 3.75 -17.39
C ASP A 277 1.32 4.19 -17.27
N ASN A 278 1.56 5.38 -16.71
CA ASN A 278 2.90 5.94 -16.63
C ASN A 278 3.11 6.88 -15.43
N VAL A 279 4.31 6.78 -14.86
CA VAL A 279 4.84 7.73 -13.88
C VAL A 279 6.18 8.29 -14.40
N PRO A 280 6.56 9.52 -14.06
CA PRO A 280 7.84 10.08 -14.49
C PRO A 280 9.01 9.39 -13.76
N VAL A 281 10.22 9.65 -14.25
CA VAL A 281 11.46 9.24 -13.56
C VAL A 281 11.55 9.86 -12.15
N PRO A 282 12.23 9.19 -11.19
CA PRO A 282 12.25 9.61 -9.79
C PRO A 282 12.56 11.08 -9.54
N GLU A 283 13.53 11.65 -10.26
CA GLU A 283 13.96 13.04 -10.07
C GLU A 283 12.82 14.03 -10.40
N ARG A 284 12.00 13.70 -11.39
CA ARG A 284 10.84 14.51 -11.77
C ARG A 284 9.68 14.24 -10.81
N ALA A 285 9.42 12.98 -10.48
CA ALA A 285 8.37 12.58 -9.55
C ALA A 285 8.51 13.30 -8.20
N LEU A 286 9.73 13.38 -7.65
CA LEU A 286 9.99 14.06 -6.38
C LEU A 286 9.75 15.57 -6.45
N LYS A 287 10.02 16.23 -7.58
CA LYS A 287 9.73 17.66 -7.77
C LYS A 287 8.22 17.92 -7.79
N ASP A 288 7.49 17.08 -8.50
CA ASP A 288 6.02 17.17 -8.56
C ASP A 288 5.41 16.87 -7.19
N MET A 289 5.90 15.83 -6.50
CA MET A 289 5.50 15.48 -5.14
C MET A 289 5.79 16.59 -4.13
N GLN A 290 6.91 17.30 -4.26
CA GLN A 290 7.19 18.46 -3.40
C GLN A 290 6.13 19.55 -3.59
N LYS A 291 5.82 19.92 -4.85
CA LYS A 291 4.82 20.96 -5.15
C LYS A 291 3.42 20.59 -4.65
N VAL A 292 2.99 19.35 -4.89
CA VAL A 292 1.68 18.88 -4.43
C VAL A 292 1.67 18.70 -2.90
N GLY A 293 2.78 18.25 -2.31
CA GLY A 293 2.95 18.17 -0.86
C GLY A 293 2.82 19.53 -0.17
N GLU A 294 3.36 20.60 -0.77
CA GLU A 294 3.16 21.98 -0.30
C GLU A 294 1.69 22.41 -0.34
N LEU A 295 0.91 21.95 -1.34
CA LEU A 295 -0.53 22.17 -1.39
C LEU A 295 -1.24 21.40 -0.27
N TYR A 296 -1.07 20.08 -0.20
CA TYR A 296 -1.78 19.22 0.76
C TYR A 296 -1.40 19.48 2.22
N ALA A 297 -0.17 19.94 2.49
CA ALA A 297 0.26 20.27 3.84
C ALA A 297 -0.57 21.41 4.45
N LYS A 298 -1.12 22.32 3.62
CA LYS A 298 -1.93 23.46 4.07
C LYS A 298 -3.29 23.04 4.62
N PHE A 299 -3.80 21.87 4.24
CA PHE A 299 -5.15 21.41 4.55
C PHE A 299 -5.10 20.21 5.50
N PRO A 300 -5.38 20.37 6.81
CA PRO A 300 -5.39 19.24 7.76
C PRO A 300 -6.43 18.17 7.40
N GLU A 301 -7.49 18.53 6.67
CA GLU A 301 -8.56 17.66 6.21
C GLU A 301 -8.06 16.60 5.21
N ILE A 302 -7.01 16.91 4.44
CA ILE A 302 -6.38 15.95 3.53
C ILE A 302 -5.53 15.00 4.38
N GLN A 303 -5.97 13.76 4.56
CA GLN A 303 -5.25 12.78 5.38
C GLN A 303 -4.08 12.15 4.62
N GLY A 304 -4.28 11.84 3.34
CA GLY A 304 -3.29 11.14 2.54
C GLY A 304 -3.60 11.13 1.06
N ALA A 305 -2.55 10.90 0.26
CA ALA A 305 -2.62 10.65 -1.17
C ALA A 305 -1.80 9.41 -1.55
N ALA A 306 -2.29 8.57 -2.46
CA ALA A 306 -1.64 7.31 -2.81
C ALA A 306 -1.19 7.28 -4.29
N ILE A 307 0.12 7.16 -4.54
CA ILE A 307 0.68 7.02 -5.89
C ILE A 307 0.10 5.77 -6.57
N TRP A 308 -0.57 5.99 -7.70
CA TRP A 308 -1.09 4.95 -8.59
C TRP A 308 0.05 4.27 -9.37
N TYR A 309 0.18 2.95 -9.50
CA TYR A 309 -0.44 1.78 -8.87
C TYR A 309 0.66 0.71 -8.84
N LEU A 310 0.85 0.00 -7.72
CA LEU A 310 1.87 -1.05 -7.56
C LEU A 310 1.36 -2.47 -7.86
N GLY A 311 0.15 -2.63 -8.39
CA GLY A 311 -0.40 -3.94 -8.80
C GLY A 311 -0.30 -4.22 -10.31
N GLY A 312 -0.66 -5.43 -10.74
CA GLY A 312 -0.47 -5.90 -12.11
C GLY A 312 -1.36 -5.21 -13.15
N GLY A 313 -0.89 -5.14 -14.41
CA GLY A 313 -1.61 -4.59 -15.55
C GLY A 313 -1.11 -3.21 -16.03
N PHE A 314 -1.96 -2.47 -16.75
CA PHE A 314 -1.78 -1.05 -17.14
C PHE A 314 -0.38 -0.70 -17.70
N ALA A 315 0.08 -1.45 -18.70
CA ALA A 315 1.36 -1.25 -19.38
C ALA A 315 2.60 -1.22 -18.45
N GLY A 316 2.58 -2.05 -17.39
CA GLY A 316 3.72 -2.19 -16.48
C GLY A 316 3.92 -0.97 -15.58
N ILE A 317 2.86 -0.20 -15.31
CA ILE A 317 2.95 0.96 -14.42
C ILE A 317 3.51 0.58 -13.04
N ALA A 318 3.21 -0.63 -12.54
CA ALA A 318 3.76 -1.12 -11.28
C ALA A 318 5.29 -1.08 -11.24
N ASP A 319 5.98 -1.52 -12.30
CA ASP A 319 7.45 -1.50 -12.33
C ASP A 319 8.03 -0.08 -12.38
N LYS A 320 7.25 0.87 -12.90
CA LYS A 320 7.65 2.29 -12.94
C LYS A 320 7.41 2.95 -11.59
N ALA A 321 6.25 2.73 -10.98
CA ALA A 321 5.90 3.23 -9.65
C ALA A 321 6.79 2.62 -8.56
N GLN A 322 7.18 1.35 -8.69
CA GLN A 322 8.10 0.67 -7.77
C GLN A 322 9.42 1.43 -7.59
N LYS A 323 9.95 2.02 -8.67
CA LYS A 323 11.19 2.81 -8.65
C LYS A 323 11.08 4.07 -7.80
N LEU A 324 9.86 4.51 -7.45
CA LEU A 324 9.61 5.67 -6.60
C LEU A 324 9.63 5.32 -5.11
N ILE A 325 9.49 4.04 -4.71
CA ILE A 325 9.37 3.64 -3.30
C ILE A 325 10.55 4.16 -2.47
N LYS A 326 11.79 3.83 -2.84
CA LYS A 326 12.98 4.28 -2.10
C LYS A 326 13.14 5.81 -2.11
N PRO A 327 13.08 6.50 -3.27
CA PRO A 327 13.19 7.97 -3.31
C PRO A 327 12.09 8.69 -2.50
N VAL A 328 10.84 8.23 -2.57
CA VAL A 328 9.72 8.81 -1.80
C VAL A 328 9.89 8.54 -0.30
N THR A 329 10.35 7.34 0.08
CA THR A 329 10.71 7.02 1.47
C THR A 329 11.74 8.00 2.00
N GLU A 330 12.87 8.16 1.29
CA GLU A 330 13.95 9.07 1.67
C GLU A 330 13.50 10.52 1.73
N PHE A 331 12.68 10.96 0.78
CA PHE A 331 12.10 12.31 0.81
C PHE A 331 11.23 12.50 2.06
N THR A 332 10.29 11.59 2.33
CA THR A 332 9.35 11.72 3.46
C THR A 332 10.07 11.66 4.81
N LEU A 333 11.12 10.84 4.93
CA LEU A 333 11.97 10.81 6.13
C LEU A 333 12.64 12.16 6.39
N ASN A 334 13.15 12.81 5.34
CA ASN A 334 14.05 13.95 5.48
C ASN A 334 13.40 15.32 5.24
N HIS A 335 12.19 15.37 4.69
CA HIS A 335 11.52 16.62 4.31
C HIS A 335 10.31 16.93 5.20
N ARG A 336 10.16 18.21 5.56
CA ARG A 336 8.97 18.74 6.27
C ARG A 336 8.51 20.03 5.62
N PHE A 337 7.23 20.10 5.29
CA PHE A 337 6.57 21.32 4.84
C PHE A 337 6.29 22.22 6.04
N THR A 338 6.53 23.52 5.86
CA THR A 338 6.30 24.53 6.91
C THR A 338 5.01 25.26 6.57
N VAL A 339 3.99 25.12 7.43
CA VAL A 339 2.65 25.68 7.20
C VAL A 339 2.25 26.60 8.35
N SER A 340 1.55 27.69 8.06
CA SER A 340 1.02 28.59 9.07
C SER A 340 -0.22 28.00 9.74
N THR A 341 -0.42 28.30 11.02
CA THR A 341 -1.66 27.95 11.72
C THR A 341 -2.83 28.67 11.06
N GLY A 342 -3.85 27.94 10.63
CA GLY A 342 -4.94 28.47 9.81
C GLY A 342 -4.64 28.58 8.31
N SER A 343 -3.53 27.99 7.82
CA SER A 343 -3.35 27.76 6.39
C SER A 343 -4.49 26.90 5.82
N GLY A 344 -4.76 27.02 4.52
CA GLY A 344 -5.88 26.32 3.86
C GLY A 344 -6.89 27.25 3.18
N ALA A 345 -6.42 28.42 2.73
CA ALA A 345 -7.17 29.25 1.81
C ALA A 345 -7.40 28.47 0.51
N ILE A 346 -8.64 28.50 0.05
CA ILE A 346 -9.08 27.89 -1.20
C ILE A 346 -8.60 28.77 -2.35
N ASP A 347 -7.91 28.17 -3.33
CA ASP A 347 -7.43 28.81 -4.54
C ASP A 347 -8.17 28.25 -5.76
N VAL A 348 -9.47 28.56 -5.84
CA VAL A 348 -10.35 28.19 -6.96
C VAL A 348 -11.23 29.38 -7.37
N PRO A 349 -11.70 29.48 -8.62
CA PRO A 349 -12.65 30.50 -9.03
C PRO A 349 -13.91 30.51 -8.17
N ASP A 350 -14.47 31.69 -7.88
CA ASP A 350 -15.75 31.81 -7.18
C ASP A 350 -16.86 31.10 -7.99
N LEU A 351 -17.59 30.17 -7.36
CA LEU A 351 -18.68 29.44 -8.01
C LEU A 351 -19.91 30.33 -8.24
N GLY A 352 -19.96 31.53 -7.65
CA GLY A 352 -21.07 32.46 -7.79
C GLY A 352 -22.32 32.02 -7.02
N GLY A 353 -23.03 32.99 -6.45
CA GLY A 353 -24.29 32.79 -5.72
C GLY A 353 -24.23 33.43 -4.34
N THR A 354 -25.12 34.41 -4.10
CA THR A 354 -25.30 35.00 -2.78
C THR A 354 -25.71 33.93 -1.76
N PRO A 355 -25.23 34.00 -0.51
CA PRO A 355 -25.74 33.16 0.56
C PRO A 355 -27.26 33.39 0.68
N GLN A 356 -28.05 32.36 0.43
CA GLN A 356 -29.47 32.40 0.82
C GLN A 356 -29.51 32.32 2.35
N PRO A 357 -30.21 33.24 3.03
CA PRO A 357 -30.42 33.13 4.47
C PRO A 357 -31.08 31.78 4.79
N ILE A 358 -30.46 31.03 5.68
CA ILE A 358 -31.00 29.78 6.23
C ILE A 358 -32.32 30.14 6.93
N VAL A 359 -33.44 29.65 6.39
CA VAL A 359 -34.67 29.50 7.15
C VAL A 359 -34.52 28.17 7.89
N PRO A 360 -34.54 28.14 9.24
CA PRO A 360 -34.56 26.88 9.96
C PRO A 360 -35.83 26.12 9.55
N ASP A 361 -35.66 24.90 9.05
CA ASP A 361 -36.75 23.94 8.91
C ASP A 361 -37.25 23.61 10.33
N PRO A 362 -38.55 23.73 10.64
CA PRO A 362 -39.06 23.45 11.97
C PRO A 362 -38.78 22.00 12.37
N GLU A 363 -38.13 21.87 13.51
CA GLU A 363 -37.94 20.62 14.24
C GLU A 363 -39.31 19.94 14.44
N PRO A 364 -39.51 18.67 14.05
CA PRO A 364 -40.74 17.97 14.39
C PRO A 364 -40.79 17.75 15.89
N GLU A 365 -41.78 18.36 16.54
CA GLU A 365 -42.05 18.16 17.97
C GLU A 365 -42.22 16.67 18.29
N PRO A 366 -41.62 16.17 19.39
CA PRO A 366 -41.89 14.82 19.86
C PRO A 366 -43.36 14.69 20.26
N PRO A 367 -44.07 13.62 19.88
CA PRO A 367 -45.45 13.42 20.31
C PRO A 367 -45.50 13.27 21.84
N GLU A 368 -46.39 14.06 22.47
CA GLU A 368 -46.71 13.96 23.88
C GLU A 368 -47.19 12.54 24.23
N PRO A 369 -46.69 11.91 25.32
CA PRO A 369 -47.21 10.63 25.77
C PRO A 369 -48.62 10.79 26.34
N GLN A 370 -49.60 10.07 25.79
CA GLN A 370 -50.91 9.89 26.40
C GLN A 370 -50.79 9.05 27.67
N PRO A 371 -51.49 9.39 28.77
CA PRO A 371 -51.52 8.56 29.96
C PRO A 371 -52.38 7.31 29.73
N GLU A 372 -51.75 6.14 29.85
CA GLU A 372 -52.45 4.85 29.95
C GLU A 372 -53.20 4.76 31.31
N PRO A 373 -54.41 4.17 31.35
CA PRO A 373 -55.09 3.89 32.61
C PRO A 373 -54.44 2.71 33.34
N GLU A 374 -54.18 2.91 34.63
CA GLU A 374 -53.71 1.88 35.58
C GLU A 374 -54.66 0.67 35.63
N PRO A 375 -54.16 -0.58 35.52
CA PRO A 375 -54.92 -1.74 35.93
C PRO A 375 -54.90 -1.88 37.45
N THR A 376 -56.08 -2.11 38.01
CA THR A 376 -56.32 -2.44 39.42
C THR A 376 -55.75 -3.82 39.76
N PRO A 377 -55.21 -4.02 40.98
CA PRO A 377 -54.70 -5.32 41.42
C PRO A 377 -55.87 -6.28 41.71
N PRO A 378 -55.83 -7.55 41.28
CA PRO A 378 -56.74 -8.56 41.78
C PRO A 378 -56.40 -8.98 43.21
N GLU A 379 -57.44 -9.36 43.96
CA GLU A 379 -57.39 -9.99 45.28
C GLU A 379 -56.56 -11.29 45.31
N PRO A 380 -55.99 -11.67 46.46
CA PRO A 380 -55.28 -12.93 46.61
C PRO A 380 -56.27 -14.11 46.70
N GLU A 381 -56.10 -15.09 45.81
CA GLU A 381 -56.66 -16.44 45.97
C GLU A 381 -55.84 -17.26 46.99
N PRO A 382 -56.45 -18.24 47.68
CA PRO A 382 -55.81 -18.99 48.75
C PRO A 382 -54.73 -19.96 48.23
N GLU A 383 -53.62 -20.03 48.97
CA GLU A 383 -52.51 -20.97 48.75
C GLU A 383 -52.99 -22.43 48.85
N PRO A 384 -52.62 -23.32 47.90
CA PRO A 384 -52.71 -24.76 48.11
C PRO A 384 -51.57 -25.25 49.01
N GLU A 385 -51.90 -26.21 49.87
CA GLU A 385 -50.97 -26.87 50.80
C GLU A 385 -49.74 -27.48 50.09
N PRO A 386 -48.55 -27.47 50.73
CA PRO A 386 -47.33 -27.99 50.12
C PRO A 386 -47.41 -29.51 49.95
N THR A 387 -47.28 -29.95 48.70
CA THR A 387 -46.96 -31.33 48.37
C THR A 387 -45.46 -31.58 48.59
N PRO A 388 -45.05 -32.83 48.90
CA PRO A 388 -43.64 -33.15 49.17
C PRO A 388 -42.78 -32.86 47.93
N PRO A 389 -41.55 -32.34 48.08
CA PRO A 389 -40.70 -32.04 46.92
C PRO A 389 -40.37 -33.32 46.17
N GLU A 390 -40.69 -33.35 44.88
CA GLU A 390 -40.08 -34.28 43.93
C GLU A 390 -38.57 -33.99 43.87
N PRO A 391 -37.72 -35.01 43.66
CA PRO A 391 -36.30 -34.80 43.49
C PRO A 391 -36.05 -33.83 42.32
N GLU A 392 -35.32 -32.75 42.59
CA GLU A 392 -34.87 -31.82 41.54
C GLU A 392 -34.13 -32.61 40.45
N PRO A 393 -34.48 -32.44 39.17
CA PRO A 393 -33.70 -33.02 38.09
C PRO A 393 -32.28 -32.45 38.17
N GLU A 394 -31.27 -33.33 38.05
CA GLU A 394 -29.87 -32.92 37.97
C GLU A 394 -29.74 -31.81 36.91
N PRO A 395 -28.95 -30.74 37.17
CA PRO A 395 -28.78 -29.66 36.22
C PRO A 395 -28.28 -30.23 34.89
N GLU A 396 -29.03 -29.97 33.82
CA GLU A 396 -28.60 -30.32 32.47
C GLU A 396 -27.21 -29.72 32.22
N PRO A 397 -26.27 -30.49 31.63
CA PRO A 397 -24.96 -29.96 31.30
C PRO A 397 -25.13 -28.72 30.42
N GLU A 398 -24.53 -27.61 30.84
CA GLU A 398 -24.58 -26.36 30.09
C GLU A 398 -24.20 -26.61 28.62
N PRO A 399 -24.94 -26.05 27.64
CA PRO A 399 -24.67 -26.26 26.24
C PRO A 399 -23.23 -25.82 25.94
N GLN A 400 -22.41 -26.75 25.45
CA GLN A 400 -21.04 -26.43 25.10
C GLN A 400 -21.03 -25.32 24.04
N PRO A 401 -20.09 -24.35 24.13
CA PRO A 401 -19.96 -23.31 23.12
C PRO A 401 -19.75 -23.96 21.74
N PRO A 402 -20.31 -23.35 20.67
CA PRO A 402 -20.22 -23.93 19.33
C PRO A 402 -18.75 -24.14 18.93
N PRO A 403 -18.45 -25.15 18.11
CA PRO A 403 -17.09 -25.42 17.64
C PRO A 403 -16.60 -24.28 16.74
N VAL A 404 -15.54 -23.60 17.17
CA VAL A 404 -14.89 -22.48 16.48
C VAL A 404 -13.41 -22.80 16.32
N PRO A 405 -12.95 -23.13 15.09
CA PRO A 405 -11.52 -23.20 14.82
C PRO A 405 -10.92 -21.79 14.84
N ASN A 406 -9.74 -21.66 15.43
CA ASN A 406 -9.00 -20.40 15.40
C ASN A 406 -7.50 -20.68 15.48
N ALA A 407 -6.68 -19.72 15.03
CA ALA A 407 -5.24 -19.80 15.12
C ALA A 407 -4.62 -18.42 15.32
N GLN A 408 -3.52 -18.36 16.05
CA GLN A 408 -2.72 -17.17 16.23
C GLN A 408 -1.30 -17.41 15.71
N PHE A 409 -0.75 -16.46 14.96
CA PHE A 409 0.65 -16.50 14.57
C PHE A 409 1.57 -16.26 15.77
N VAL A 410 2.55 -17.13 15.95
CA VAL A 410 3.52 -17.03 17.06
C VAL A 410 4.86 -16.50 16.56
N ALA A 411 5.42 -17.10 15.52
CA ALA A 411 6.74 -16.70 15.00
C ALA A 411 7.06 -17.31 13.62
N ASP A 412 7.95 -16.63 12.90
CA ASP A 412 8.74 -17.25 11.84
C ASP A 412 9.83 -18.11 12.48
N VAL A 413 9.80 -19.42 12.22
CA VAL A 413 10.77 -20.35 12.82
C VAL A 413 12.06 -20.44 12.00
N THR A 414 11.96 -20.38 10.66
CA THR A 414 13.13 -20.56 9.77
C THR A 414 13.56 -19.30 9.05
N ILE A 415 12.78 -18.83 8.08
CA ILE A 415 13.12 -17.70 7.20
C ILE A 415 12.37 -16.46 7.67
N PRO A 416 13.03 -15.48 8.30
CA PRO A 416 12.43 -14.19 8.57
C PRO A 416 12.08 -13.47 7.27
N ASP A 417 11.14 -12.54 7.36
CA ASP A 417 10.81 -11.70 6.22
C ASP A 417 11.99 -10.82 5.79
N ASP A 418 12.03 -10.48 4.50
CA ASP A 418 13.11 -9.76 3.81
C ASP A 418 14.45 -10.49 3.72
N THR A 419 14.47 -11.79 4.02
CA THR A 419 15.68 -12.59 3.78
C THR A 419 16.05 -12.54 2.30
N ARG A 420 17.29 -12.16 2.01
CA ARG A 420 17.87 -12.17 0.65
C ARG A 420 18.27 -13.59 0.30
N LEU A 421 17.65 -14.13 -0.75
CA LEU A 421 17.89 -15.50 -1.19
C LEU A 421 18.30 -15.53 -2.65
N GLN A 422 19.19 -16.46 -2.98
CA GLN A 422 19.71 -16.61 -4.33
C GLN A 422 18.58 -17.04 -5.28
N ALA A 423 18.41 -16.33 -6.40
CA ALA A 423 17.49 -16.70 -7.47
C ALA A 423 17.69 -18.16 -7.89
N ASP A 424 16.59 -18.86 -8.17
CA ASP A 424 16.53 -20.28 -8.52
C ASP A 424 16.87 -21.27 -7.39
N SER A 425 17.20 -20.79 -6.18
CA SER A 425 17.40 -21.70 -5.02
C SER A 425 16.07 -22.09 -4.36
N THR A 426 16.09 -23.12 -3.51
CA THR A 426 14.95 -23.49 -2.67
C THR A 426 15.19 -23.14 -1.20
N PHE A 427 14.11 -22.91 -0.46
CA PHE A 427 14.13 -22.69 0.99
C PHE A 427 12.88 -23.28 1.65
N VAL A 428 12.98 -23.61 2.94
CA VAL A 428 11.84 -24.07 3.73
C VAL A 428 11.42 -22.96 4.67
N LYS A 429 10.22 -22.41 4.49
CA LYS A 429 9.58 -21.49 5.44
C LYS A 429 8.77 -22.31 6.43
N THR A 430 8.94 -22.03 7.72
CA THR A 430 8.16 -22.64 8.79
C THR A 430 7.56 -21.55 9.64
N TRP A 431 6.23 -21.58 9.79
CA TRP A 431 5.49 -20.72 10.69
C TRP A 431 5.09 -21.52 11.93
N ARG A 432 5.24 -20.93 13.12
CA ARG A 432 4.65 -21.45 14.34
C ARG A 432 3.28 -20.81 14.54
N MET A 433 2.26 -21.64 14.63
CA MET A 433 0.88 -21.24 14.87
C MET A 433 0.38 -21.85 16.17
N LYS A 434 -0.41 -21.09 16.93
CA LYS A 434 -1.08 -21.58 18.14
C LYS A 434 -2.55 -21.80 17.87
N ASN A 435 -3.09 -22.95 18.26
CA ASN A 435 -4.53 -23.18 18.25
C ASN A 435 -5.19 -22.39 19.39
N THR A 436 -5.87 -21.31 19.05
CA THR A 436 -6.63 -20.45 19.97
C THR A 436 -8.13 -20.71 19.92
N GLY A 437 -8.57 -21.69 19.12
CA GLY A 437 -9.96 -22.12 19.04
C GLY A 437 -10.36 -23.07 20.17
N ASN A 438 -11.61 -23.53 20.15
CA ASN A 438 -12.11 -24.53 21.10
C ASN A 438 -12.22 -25.95 20.50
N VAL A 439 -11.74 -26.15 19.27
CA VAL A 439 -11.67 -27.45 18.60
C VAL A 439 -10.26 -27.78 18.13
N ALA A 440 -9.94 -29.07 18.05
CA ALA A 440 -8.68 -29.52 17.49
C ALA A 440 -8.64 -29.32 15.97
N TRP A 441 -7.49 -28.88 15.45
CA TRP A 441 -7.18 -29.03 14.03
C TRP A 441 -7.01 -30.53 13.76
N ARG A 442 -7.68 -31.03 12.72
CA ARG A 442 -7.79 -32.47 12.42
C ARG A 442 -7.77 -32.69 10.91
N ASP A 443 -7.93 -33.93 10.47
CA ASP A 443 -8.06 -34.27 9.05
C ASP A 443 -9.10 -33.37 8.36
N GLY A 444 -8.74 -32.84 7.19
CA GLY A 444 -9.52 -31.83 6.46
C GLY A 444 -9.09 -30.38 6.72
N TYR A 445 -8.31 -30.11 7.77
CA TYR A 445 -7.76 -28.78 8.03
C TYR A 445 -6.46 -28.59 7.23
N GLN A 446 -6.31 -27.44 6.58
CA GLN A 446 -5.18 -27.17 5.71
C GLN A 446 -4.70 -25.72 5.76
N LEU A 447 -3.43 -25.50 5.42
CA LEU A 447 -2.88 -24.20 5.06
C LEU A 447 -2.98 -24.05 3.54
N VAL A 448 -3.56 -22.95 3.06
CA VAL A 448 -3.83 -22.71 1.64
C VAL A 448 -3.19 -21.40 1.20
N PHE A 449 -2.60 -21.40 0.01
CA PHE A 449 -2.12 -20.21 -0.66
C PHE A 449 -3.32 -19.32 -1.06
N VAL A 450 -3.31 -18.06 -0.64
CA VAL A 450 -4.41 -17.12 -0.86
C VAL A 450 -4.06 -16.09 -1.92
N ASP A 451 -2.88 -15.48 -1.86
CA ASP A 451 -2.49 -14.40 -2.75
C ASP A 451 -0.97 -14.19 -2.85
N GLY A 452 -0.54 -13.39 -3.81
CA GLY A 452 0.86 -13.06 -4.08
C GLY A 452 1.51 -14.02 -5.09
N THR A 453 2.78 -14.33 -4.88
CA THR A 453 3.53 -15.32 -5.67
C THR A 453 3.57 -16.63 -4.89
N ALA A 454 2.98 -17.69 -5.44
CA ALA A 454 2.97 -18.99 -4.76
C ALA A 454 4.37 -19.48 -4.40
N MET A 455 5.37 -19.25 -5.26
CA MET A 455 6.76 -19.72 -5.07
C MET A 455 6.88 -21.23 -4.82
N THR A 456 5.81 -22.01 -4.97
CA THR A 456 5.78 -23.45 -4.75
C THR A 456 4.69 -24.07 -5.63
N ASN A 457 4.79 -25.38 -5.88
CA ASN A 457 3.72 -26.15 -6.51
C ASN A 457 2.74 -26.74 -5.47
N GLN A 458 3.09 -26.71 -4.20
CA GLN A 458 2.23 -27.18 -3.10
C GLN A 458 1.37 -26.02 -2.60
N VAL A 459 0.27 -25.68 -3.29
CA VAL A 459 -0.61 -24.55 -2.93
C VAL A 459 -1.55 -24.83 -1.74
N GLU A 460 -1.54 -26.06 -1.24
CA GLU A 460 -2.26 -26.48 -0.03
C GLU A 460 -1.43 -27.50 0.77
N ARG A 461 -1.55 -27.45 2.11
CA ARG A 461 -0.84 -28.36 3.01
C ARG A 461 -1.71 -28.74 4.21
N PRO A 462 -1.96 -30.04 4.47
CA PRO A 462 -2.65 -30.46 5.68
C PRO A 462 -1.98 -29.93 6.95
N LEU A 463 -2.79 -29.47 7.91
CA LEU A 463 -2.30 -29.02 9.21
C LEU A 463 -1.95 -30.23 10.10
N PRO A 464 -0.91 -30.13 10.95
CA PRO A 464 -0.70 -31.08 12.02
C PRO A 464 -1.91 -31.13 12.97
N ILE A 465 -2.25 -32.30 13.48
CA ILE A 465 -3.26 -32.43 14.53
C ILE A 465 -2.82 -31.62 15.75
N THR A 466 -3.62 -30.61 16.12
CA THR A 466 -3.24 -29.64 17.15
C THR A 466 -4.43 -29.34 18.05
N LEU A 467 -4.31 -29.71 19.33
CA LEU A 467 -5.36 -29.48 20.33
C LEU A 467 -5.47 -27.99 20.70
N PRO A 468 -6.63 -27.53 21.20
CA PRO A 468 -6.79 -26.19 21.76
C PRO A 468 -5.66 -25.83 22.75
N GLY A 469 -5.11 -24.62 22.59
CA GLY A 469 -4.03 -24.09 23.39
C GLY A 469 -2.62 -24.58 23.02
N GLN A 470 -2.46 -25.52 22.10
CA GLN A 470 -1.17 -26.04 21.65
C GLN A 470 -0.62 -25.30 20.43
N ASP A 471 0.70 -25.37 20.25
CA ASP A 471 1.40 -24.81 19.10
C ASP A 471 1.69 -25.91 18.05
N ALA A 472 1.77 -25.52 16.78
CA ALA A 472 2.21 -26.36 15.68
C ALA A 472 3.12 -25.59 14.72
N ASP A 473 4.14 -26.28 14.23
CA ASP A 473 5.03 -25.78 13.18
C ASP A 473 4.56 -26.29 11.82
N ILE A 474 4.27 -25.37 10.89
CA ILE A 474 3.78 -25.67 9.55
C ILE A 474 4.83 -25.21 8.55
N SER A 475 5.34 -26.14 7.73
CA SER A 475 6.45 -25.87 6.80
C SER A 475 6.01 -25.96 5.34
N ILE A 476 6.48 -25.07 4.48
CA ILE A 476 6.34 -25.16 3.03
C ILE A 476 7.72 -25.01 2.40
N GLU A 477 8.03 -25.88 1.42
CA GLU A 477 9.21 -25.70 0.57
C GLU A 477 8.86 -24.75 -0.58
N PHE A 478 9.65 -23.69 -0.70
CA PHE A 478 9.53 -22.63 -1.69
C PHE A 478 10.74 -22.62 -2.61
N THR A 479 10.53 -22.18 -3.84
CA THR A 479 11.55 -21.87 -4.85
C THR A 479 11.62 -20.36 -5.03
N VAL A 480 12.82 -19.80 -4.85
CA VAL A 480 13.08 -18.37 -5.05
C VAL A 480 12.92 -18.04 -6.53
N PRO A 481 12.06 -17.07 -6.89
CA PRO A 481 11.85 -16.70 -8.29
C PRO A 481 13.15 -16.28 -9.00
N ALA A 482 13.26 -16.65 -10.28
CA ALA A 482 14.46 -16.41 -11.10
C ALA A 482 14.75 -14.92 -11.31
N GLN A 483 13.69 -14.10 -11.42
CA GLN A 483 13.82 -12.66 -11.57
C GLN A 483 14.16 -12.04 -10.20
N PRO A 484 15.21 -11.20 -10.11
CA PRO A 484 15.47 -10.47 -8.88
C PRO A 484 14.32 -9.52 -8.53
N GLY A 485 13.94 -9.47 -7.26
CA GLY A 485 12.79 -8.70 -6.79
C GLY A 485 12.37 -9.10 -5.38
N VAL A 486 11.41 -8.38 -4.79
CA VAL A 486 10.78 -8.81 -3.53
C VAL A 486 9.51 -9.55 -3.88
N TYR A 487 9.35 -10.71 -3.28
CA TYR A 487 8.20 -11.59 -3.49
C TYR A 487 7.48 -11.81 -2.18
N PHE A 488 6.16 -11.77 -2.25
CA PHE A 488 5.23 -12.05 -1.15
C PHE A 488 4.46 -13.32 -1.48
N SER A 489 4.12 -14.11 -0.48
CA SER A 489 3.27 -15.27 -0.59
C SER A 489 2.40 -15.35 0.65
N ASP A 490 1.11 -15.15 0.47
CA ASP A 490 0.12 -15.01 1.54
C ASP A 490 -0.66 -16.32 1.67
N TRP A 491 -0.78 -16.83 2.90
CA TRP A 491 -1.32 -18.15 3.21
C TRP A 491 -2.29 -18.08 4.38
N ARG A 492 -3.27 -19.00 4.37
CA ARG A 492 -4.31 -19.01 5.38
C ARG A 492 -4.77 -20.42 5.74
N LEU A 493 -5.10 -20.60 7.02
CA LEU A 493 -5.65 -21.85 7.51
C LEU A 493 -7.13 -21.96 7.10
N GLN A 494 -7.55 -23.14 6.70
CA GLN A 494 -8.88 -23.48 6.22
C GLN A 494 -9.36 -24.73 6.96
N ASP A 495 -10.62 -24.73 7.41
CA ASP A 495 -11.22 -25.85 8.12
C ASP A 495 -11.73 -26.93 7.17
N ASP A 496 -12.29 -28.01 7.74
CA ASP A 496 -12.87 -29.15 7.02
C ASP A 496 -14.14 -28.82 6.19
N ARG A 497 -14.54 -27.55 6.13
CA ARG A 497 -15.69 -27.02 5.37
C ARG A 497 -15.29 -25.88 4.45
N ASP A 498 -14.01 -25.82 4.09
CA ASP A 498 -13.42 -24.80 3.23
C ASP A 498 -13.51 -23.36 3.79
N GLN A 499 -13.76 -23.18 5.09
CA GLN A 499 -13.85 -21.86 5.71
C GLN A 499 -12.49 -21.44 6.28
N PHE A 500 -12.04 -20.26 5.91
CA PHE A 500 -10.81 -19.70 6.43
C PHE A 500 -10.94 -19.29 7.91
N PHE A 501 -9.89 -19.53 8.70
CA PHE A 501 -9.86 -19.17 10.12
C PHE A 501 -8.45 -18.75 10.56
N GLY A 502 -8.37 -18.10 11.73
CA GLY A 502 -7.11 -17.67 12.33
C GLY A 502 -6.40 -16.54 11.59
N ASP A 503 -5.25 -16.16 12.15
CA ASP A 503 -4.32 -15.19 11.57
C ASP A 503 -3.81 -15.67 10.20
N MET A 504 -3.74 -14.74 9.25
CA MET A 504 -2.98 -14.93 8.01
C MET A 504 -1.49 -15.04 8.32
N VAL A 505 -0.80 -15.92 7.59
CA VAL A 505 0.67 -15.98 7.59
C VAL A 505 1.19 -15.68 6.20
N PHE A 506 2.38 -15.11 6.12
CA PHE A 506 2.99 -14.81 4.84
C PHE A 506 4.49 -15.09 4.88
N THR A 507 5.09 -15.16 3.69
CA THR A 507 6.54 -15.09 3.56
C THR A 507 6.90 -13.99 2.59
N ARG A 508 7.82 -13.11 3.00
CA ARG A 508 8.43 -12.12 2.12
C ARG A 508 9.92 -12.39 1.96
N ILE A 509 10.38 -12.54 0.72
CA ILE A 509 11.79 -12.77 0.41
C ILE A 509 12.28 -11.79 -0.65
N ILE A 510 13.59 -11.55 -0.67
CA ILE A 510 14.26 -10.76 -1.70
C ILE A 510 15.05 -11.71 -2.60
N SER A 511 14.54 -12.01 -3.79
CA SER A 511 15.30 -12.73 -4.80
C SER A 511 16.45 -11.86 -5.28
N VAL A 512 17.66 -12.37 -5.14
CA VAL A 512 18.88 -11.73 -5.59
C VAL A 512 19.66 -12.70 -6.47
N ASP A 513 20.22 -12.21 -7.56
CA ASP A 513 21.13 -13.02 -8.37
C ASP A 513 22.59 -12.65 -8.11
N GLU A 514 23.19 -13.16 -7.04
CA GLU A 514 24.56 -12.81 -6.65
C GLU A 514 25.64 -13.56 -7.44
N ARG A 515 25.23 -14.34 -8.46
CA ARG A 515 26.16 -15.00 -9.38
C ARG A 515 27.04 -13.94 -10.07
N PRO A 516 28.36 -14.13 -10.17
CA PRO A 516 29.25 -13.15 -10.80
C PRO A 516 28.96 -13.02 -12.31
N SER A 517 28.80 -11.78 -12.77
CA SER A 517 28.83 -11.41 -14.18
C SER A 517 30.27 -11.35 -14.67
N ASN A 518 30.59 -11.99 -15.79
CA ASN A 518 31.90 -11.85 -16.42
C ASN A 518 31.80 -12.09 -17.92
N GLY A 519 32.66 -11.43 -18.70
CA GLY A 519 32.72 -11.57 -20.16
C GLY A 519 34.14 -11.40 -20.66
N VAL A 520 34.55 -12.24 -21.60
CA VAL A 520 35.89 -12.25 -22.19
C VAL A 520 35.78 -12.02 -23.69
N TYR A 521 36.62 -11.16 -24.23
CA TYR A 521 36.75 -10.93 -25.66
C TYR A 521 37.23 -12.21 -26.34
N VAL A 522 36.58 -12.58 -27.44
CA VAL A 522 36.95 -13.76 -28.24
C VAL A 522 37.64 -13.31 -29.52
N ALA A 523 37.01 -12.40 -30.27
CA ALA A 523 37.52 -11.93 -31.55
C ALA A 523 36.84 -10.65 -32.04
N ASP A 524 37.53 -9.90 -32.88
CA ASP A 524 36.92 -8.92 -33.78
C ASP A 524 36.25 -9.65 -34.93
N VAL A 525 34.93 -9.52 -35.04
CA VAL A 525 34.15 -10.09 -36.14
C VAL A 525 34.17 -9.16 -37.35
N THR A 526 34.06 -7.85 -37.10
CA THR A 526 34.23 -6.82 -38.12
C THR A 526 35.22 -5.77 -37.64
N ILE A 527 35.87 -5.11 -38.61
CA ILE A 527 36.81 -4.00 -38.40
C ILE A 527 37.93 -4.39 -37.41
N PRO A 528 38.91 -5.21 -37.83
CA PRO A 528 40.10 -5.47 -37.02
C PRO A 528 40.81 -4.17 -36.65
N ASP A 529 41.62 -4.20 -35.60
CA ASP A 529 42.40 -3.02 -35.22
C ASP A 529 43.33 -2.55 -36.35
N ASP A 530 43.56 -1.23 -36.36
CA ASP A 530 44.31 -0.50 -37.39
C ASP A 530 43.68 -0.51 -38.79
N THR A 531 42.41 -0.90 -38.90
CA THR A 531 41.66 -0.74 -40.15
C THR A 531 41.70 0.73 -40.57
N ARG A 532 42.11 0.97 -41.82
CA ARG A 532 42.12 2.30 -42.44
C ARG A 532 40.72 2.64 -42.94
N MET A 533 40.25 3.85 -42.64
CA MET A 533 38.91 4.31 -42.99
C MET A 533 38.95 5.71 -43.62
N ALA A 534 38.01 5.99 -44.51
CA ALA A 534 37.82 7.34 -45.01
C ALA A 534 37.22 8.24 -43.92
N ALA A 535 37.58 9.53 -43.95
CA ALA A 535 37.01 10.52 -43.04
C ALA A 535 35.48 10.57 -43.17
N GLY A 536 34.76 10.46 -42.05
CA GLY A 536 33.29 10.44 -42.03
C GLY A 536 32.64 9.12 -42.49
N GLN A 537 33.42 8.07 -42.78
CA GLN A 537 32.88 6.77 -43.19
C GLN A 537 32.08 6.12 -42.05
N ALA A 538 30.83 5.75 -42.32
CA ALA A 538 30.03 4.92 -41.42
C ALA A 538 30.49 3.45 -41.47
N PHE A 539 30.52 2.78 -40.33
CA PHE A 539 30.88 1.38 -40.21
C PHE A 539 30.15 0.70 -39.04
N THR A 540 30.04 -0.62 -39.09
CA THR A 540 29.54 -1.44 -37.97
C THR A 540 30.69 -2.21 -37.38
N LYS A 541 30.97 -1.96 -36.09
CA LYS A 541 31.93 -2.73 -35.31
C LYS A 541 31.20 -3.87 -34.59
N THR A 542 31.68 -5.09 -34.77
CA THR A 542 31.14 -6.29 -34.12
C THR A 542 32.27 -7.01 -33.39
N TRP A 543 32.07 -7.29 -32.11
CA TRP A 543 32.93 -8.13 -31.28
C TRP A 543 32.22 -9.44 -30.97
N ARG A 544 32.96 -10.56 -30.95
CA ARG A 544 32.51 -11.81 -30.35
C ARG A 544 33.01 -11.87 -28.90
N VAL A 545 32.11 -12.20 -27.98
CA VAL A 545 32.38 -12.21 -26.54
C VAL A 545 31.77 -13.47 -25.94
N LYS A 546 32.50 -14.09 -25.00
CA LYS A 546 32.04 -15.26 -24.25
C LYS A 546 31.58 -14.86 -22.86
N ASN A 547 30.41 -15.33 -22.44
CA ASN A 547 30.00 -15.24 -21.04
C ASN A 547 30.77 -16.30 -20.22
N VAL A 548 31.77 -15.86 -19.47
CA VAL A 548 32.55 -16.72 -18.56
C VAL A 548 32.13 -16.54 -17.10
N GLY A 549 31.09 -15.75 -16.85
CA GLY A 549 30.46 -15.61 -15.54
C GLY A 549 29.57 -16.81 -15.20
N LYS A 550 28.95 -16.75 -14.02
CA LYS A 550 27.90 -17.71 -13.62
C LYS A 550 26.49 -17.16 -13.84
N ARG A 551 26.38 -15.87 -14.19
CA ARG A 551 25.12 -15.16 -14.37
C ARG A 551 24.76 -15.08 -15.86
N PRO A 552 23.53 -15.46 -16.28
CA PRO A 552 23.09 -15.22 -17.65
C PRO A 552 22.98 -13.71 -17.91
N TRP A 553 23.41 -13.28 -19.09
CA TRP A 553 23.13 -11.93 -19.56
C TRP A 553 21.71 -11.89 -20.12
N GLY A 554 20.99 -10.81 -19.85
CA GLY A 554 19.62 -10.60 -20.29
C GLY A 554 19.22 -9.14 -20.18
N ASP A 555 17.95 -8.89 -19.89
CA ASP A 555 17.44 -7.52 -19.74
C ASP A 555 18.24 -6.72 -18.69
N GLY A 556 18.52 -5.46 -19.02
CA GLY A 556 19.32 -4.57 -18.17
C GLY A 556 20.83 -4.65 -18.36
N PHE A 557 21.37 -5.73 -18.96
CA PHE A 557 22.79 -5.81 -19.31
C PHE A 557 23.11 -4.93 -20.53
N ARG A 558 24.22 -4.21 -20.47
CA ARG A 558 24.58 -3.21 -21.51
C ARG A 558 26.07 -3.21 -21.83
N LEU A 559 26.41 -2.87 -23.08
CA LEU A 559 27.74 -2.39 -23.42
C LEU A 559 27.74 -0.86 -23.25
N VAL A 560 28.75 -0.31 -22.57
CA VAL A 560 28.88 1.13 -22.31
C VAL A 560 30.22 1.65 -22.80
N PHE A 561 30.21 2.84 -23.39
CA PHE A 561 31.43 3.55 -23.75
C PHE A 561 32.10 4.07 -22.48
N VAL A 562 33.39 3.76 -22.28
CA VAL A 562 34.12 4.16 -21.06
C VAL A 562 35.23 5.17 -21.33
N ALA A 563 35.93 5.10 -22.46
CA ALA A 563 37.04 6.00 -22.76
C ALA A 563 37.35 6.12 -24.26
N GLY A 564 38.12 7.15 -24.61
CA GLY A 564 38.63 7.41 -25.96
C GLY A 564 37.77 8.35 -26.79
N THR A 565 37.82 8.16 -28.11
CA THR A 565 37.03 8.92 -29.09
C THR A 565 35.72 8.23 -29.36
N ALA A 566 34.63 8.91 -29.06
CA ALA A 566 33.31 8.41 -29.32
C ALA A 566 32.92 8.61 -30.77
N MET A 567 33.03 7.54 -31.53
CA MET A 567 32.65 7.51 -32.94
C MET A 567 31.14 7.21 -33.11
N THR A 568 30.34 7.35 -32.06
CA THR A 568 28.88 7.15 -32.09
C THR A 568 28.18 8.02 -31.05
N THR A 569 26.91 8.34 -31.30
CA THR A 569 26.02 8.99 -30.33
C THR A 569 25.46 7.99 -29.31
N GLN A 570 25.43 6.69 -29.65
CA GLN A 570 24.94 5.63 -28.76
C GLN A 570 26.01 5.25 -27.73
N ARG A 571 26.03 5.93 -26.59
CA ARG A 571 27.01 5.65 -25.50
C ARG A 571 26.72 4.39 -24.70
N SER A 572 25.57 3.77 -24.92
CA SER A 572 25.21 2.52 -24.28
C SER A 572 24.16 1.75 -25.09
N ILE A 573 24.43 0.47 -25.35
CA ILE A 573 23.54 -0.43 -26.09
C ILE A 573 23.24 -1.68 -25.24
N PRO A 574 22.07 -2.32 -25.38
CA PRO A 574 21.79 -3.58 -24.68
C PRO A 574 22.75 -4.68 -25.13
N LEU A 575 23.17 -5.55 -24.21
CA LEU A 575 23.85 -6.79 -24.57
C LEU A 575 22.80 -7.81 -25.04
N PRO A 576 23.11 -8.65 -26.05
CA PRO A 576 22.26 -9.79 -26.37
C PRO A 576 22.25 -10.80 -25.21
N ALA A 577 21.14 -11.55 -25.10
CA ALA A 577 21.03 -12.61 -24.10
C ALA A 577 22.11 -13.68 -24.31
N CYS A 578 22.78 -14.09 -23.23
CA CYS A 578 23.89 -15.03 -23.30
C CYS A 578 24.00 -15.84 -22.01
N ALA A 579 23.76 -17.15 -22.09
CA ALA A 579 23.90 -18.05 -20.96
C ALA A 579 25.38 -18.26 -20.58
N PRO A 580 25.68 -18.61 -19.31
CA PRO A 580 27.04 -18.97 -18.90
C PRO A 580 27.67 -20.01 -19.83
N GLY A 581 28.91 -19.75 -20.23
CA GLY A 581 29.68 -20.59 -21.15
C GLY A 581 29.39 -20.38 -22.64
N GLN A 582 28.37 -19.60 -23.02
CA GLN A 582 28.02 -19.32 -24.41
C GLN A 582 28.75 -18.08 -24.97
N GLU A 583 28.79 -17.99 -26.29
CA GLU A 583 29.35 -16.84 -27.03
C GLU A 583 28.25 -16.06 -27.72
N VAL A 584 28.46 -14.75 -27.87
CA VAL A 584 27.54 -13.87 -28.58
C VAL A 584 28.29 -12.76 -29.31
N GLU A 585 27.65 -12.21 -30.33
CA GLU A 585 28.17 -11.09 -31.11
C GLU A 585 27.49 -9.78 -30.71
N ILE A 586 28.28 -8.75 -30.43
CA ILE A 586 27.81 -7.43 -30.03
C ILE A 586 28.19 -6.45 -31.12
N SER A 587 27.19 -5.83 -31.75
CA SER A 587 27.38 -4.90 -32.87
C SER A 587 26.99 -3.47 -32.49
N ILE A 588 27.77 -2.50 -32.96
CA ILE A 588 27.47 -1.07 -32.82
C ILE A 588 27.80 -0.30 -34.10
N GLN A 589 26.91 0.62 -34.50
CA GLN A 589 27.16 1.54 -35.60
C GLN A 589 27.99 2.74 -35.14
N GLN A 590 29.00 3.08 -35.93
CA GLN A 590 29.97 4.14 -35.67
C GLN A 590 30.32 4.90 -36.96
N THR A 591 30.89 6.09 -36.82
CA THR A 591 31.34 6.97 -37.90
C THR A 591 32.77 7.41 -37.65
N ALA A 592 33.67 7.14 -38.60
CA ALA A 592 35.06 7.53 -38.52
C ALA A 592 35.20 9.07 -38.42
N PRO A 593 36.08 9.61 -37.55
CA PRO A 593 36.23 11.05 -37.39
C PRO A 593 36.62 11.78 -38.68
N ALA A 594 36.32 13.08 -38.76
CA ALA A 594 36.58 13.88 -39.97
C ALA A 594 38.06 14.31 -40.11
N ARG A 595 38.84 14.25 -39.04
CA ARG A 595 40.27 14.63 -39.04
C ARG A 595 41.13 13.38 -39.16
N ARG A 596 42.26 13.50 -39.87
CA ARG A 596 43.25 12.43 -39.95
C ARG A 596 43.84 12.14 -38.57
N GLY A 597 44.04 10.87 -38.26
CA GLY A 597 44.58 10.45 -36.97
C GLY A 597 44.27 8.99 -36.64
N THR A 598 44.85 8.53 -35.54
CA THR A 598 44.54 7.22 -34.94
C THR A 598 43.54 7.43 -33.82
N TYR A 599 42.44 6.71 -33.86
CA TYR A 599 41.34 6.85 -32.92
C TYR A 599 41.09 5.52 -32.22
N PHE A 600 40.87 5.59 -30.91
CA PHE A 600 40.53 4.45 -30.07
C PHE A 600 39.18 4.66 -29.39
N GLY A 601 38.43 3.59 -29.16
CA GLY A 601 37.20 3.62 -28.36
C GLY A 601 37.14 2.39 -27.46
N ASP A 602 37.09 2.64 -26.15
CA ASP A 602 37.04 1.59 -25.14
C ASP A 602 35.62 1.41 -24.64
N TRP A 603 35.17 0.16 -24.62
CA TRP A 603 33.84 -0.25 -24.20
C TRP A 603 33.93 -1.28 -23.10
N LYS A 604 33.02 -1.21 -22.13
CA LYS A 604 32.92 -2.18 -21.04
C LYS A 604 31.51 -2.69 -20.91
N MET A 605 31.36 -3.96 -20.52
CA MET A 605 30.06 -4.52 -20.19
C MET A 605 29.62 -4.00 -18.82
N ARG A 606 28.31 -3.79 -18.65
CA ARG A 606 27.66 -3.33 -17.43
C ARG A 606 26.48 -4.24 -17.14
N ASP A 607 26.40 -4.76 -15.93
CA ASP A 607 25.27 -5.58 -15.53
C ASP A 607 24.01 -4.71 -15.28
N ASP A 608 22.88 -5.37 -15.06
CA ASP A 608 21.60 -4.77 -14.70
C ASP A 608 21.60 -4.05 -13.33
N ARG A 609 22.70 -4.15 -12.56
CA ARG A 609 22.92 -3.43 -11.29
C ARG A 609 23.82 -2.21 -11.47
N GLY A 610 24.33 -1.97 -12.67
CA GLY A 610 25.23 -0.87 -12.96
C GLY A 610 26.71 -1.17 -12.73
N ASN A 611 27.08 -2.39 -12.31
CA ASN A 611 28.47 -2.77 -12.14
C ASN A 611 29.13 -3.01 -13.50
N LEU A 612 30.31 -2.44 -13.69
CA LEU A 612 31.13 -2.76 -14.85
C LEU A 612 31.81 -4.12 -14.65
N PHE A 613 31.73 -4.99 -15.66
CA PHE A 613 32.30 -6.33 -15.60
C PHE A 613 33.02 -6.70 -16.90
N GLY A 614 33.78 -7.80 -16.85
CA GLY A 614 34.48 -8.35 -18.00
C GLY A 614 35.64 -7.49 -18.53
N GLU A 615 36.19 -7.98 -19.63
CA GLU A 615 37.28 -7.33 -20.36
C GLU A 615 36.80 -6.07 -21.08
N ILE A 616 37.76 -5.18 -21.35
CA ILE A 616 37.52 -4.01 -22.20
C ILE A 616 37.45 -4.50 -23.64
N LEU A 617 36.36 -4.18 -24.33
CA LEU A 617 36.26 -4.32 -25.77
C LEU A 617 36.77 -3.02 -26.39
N PHE A 618 37.92 -3.07 -27.04
CA PHE A 618 38.52 -1.91 -27.66
C PHE A 618 38.35 -1.94 -29.18
N LEU A 619 38.47 -0.77 -29.78
CA LEU A 619 38.49 -0.55 -31.22
C LEU A 619 39.60 0.46 -31.51
N ARG A 620 40.48 0.16 -32.47
CA ARG A 620 41.44 1.13 -33.01
C ARG A 620 41.32 1.26 -34.53
N ILE A 621 41.14 2.49 -35.03
CA ILE A 621 41.12 2.79 -36.48
C ILE A 621 42.07 3.91 -36.86
N ILE A 622 42.42 3.98 -38.15
CA ILE A 622 43.25 5.04 -38.73
C ILE A 622 42.44 5.77 -39.81
N VAL A 623 42.32 7.10 -39.68
CA VAL A 623 41.69 7.98 -40.68
C VAL A 623 42.73 8.74 -41.50
#